data_AF-A0A352LT08-F1
#
_entry.id   AF-A0A352LT08-F1
#
_cell.length_a   1.000
_cell.length_b   1.000
_cell.length_c   1.000
_cell.angle_alpha   90.00
_cell.angle_beta   90.00
_cell.angle_gamma   90.00
#
_symmetry.space_group_name_H-M   'P 1'
#
loop_
_entity.id
_entity.type
_entity.pdbx_description
1 polymer ?
#
loop_
_entity_poly.entity_id
_entity_poly.type
_entity_poly.pdbx_seq_one_letter_code
_entity_poly.pdbx_strand_id
1 'polypeptide(L)'
;MIFSKKIIIKALLRGSLIFTLTLFSQLIYAESAKQPTVIKTSDIPEKREYPVNNSINPCVNFYEYACSPVINSFKLREDRSNHIFSFSDASERLLEFKKKYFLNLAQKKPESEMESEVKSYYSACMNQQAKEKEEKEYVKQTKEMLDKITTREEFIDMVAKGITSSSQLGFLVFNAKEPNLDRPAYNDLFFNTELRSLPERDYYKNKELTKELKALMKDFFTIIGDKSPVKKADLVFNFEKELAQKYPTPPIIQEQLFSRTKV
;
A
#
# COMPACT_ATOMS: atom_id res chain seq x y z
N MET A 1 -33.24 -32.58 41.57
CA MET A 1 -32.50 -32.95 42.80
C MET A 1 -31.75 -31.71 43.25
N ILE A 2 -32.35 -30.79 44.01
CA ILE A 2 -32.67 -30.83 45.45
C ILE A 2 -31.42 -31.02 46.31
N PHE A 3 -31.13 -29.96 47.10
CA PHE A 3 -30.53 -29.83 48.45
C PHE A 3 -29.59 -28.62 48.41
N SER A 4 -29.92 -27.39 48.84
CA SER A 4 -30.60 -26.88 50.04
C SER A 4 -30.12 -27.52 51.34
N LYS A 5 -29.36 -26.76 52.14
CA LYS A 5 -29.69 -26.52 53.56
C LYS A 5 -28.80 -25.44 54.20
N LYS A 6 -29.48 -24.41 54.72
CA LYS A 6 -29.03 -23.45 55.73
C LYS A 6 -28.89 -24.13 57.10
N ILE A 7 -27.97 -23.63 57.94
CA ILE A 7 -27.98 -23.68 59.42
C ILE A 7 -27.36 -22.32 59.86
N ILE A 8 -28.02 -21.34 60.49
CA ILE A 8 -28.79 -21.20 61.75
C ILE A 8 -27.91 -20.76 62.96
N ILE A 9 -28.14 -19.48 63.34
CA ILE A 9 -28.25 -18.87 64.68
C ILE A 9 -27.00 -18.65 65.56
N LYS A 10 -26.75 -17.38 65.93
CA LYS A 10 -26.90 -16.89 67.32
C LYS A 10 -27.01 -15.36 67.40
N ALA A 11 -28.09 -14.92 68.01
CA ALA A 11 -28.36 -13.55 68.42
C ALA A 11 -27.66 -13.24 69.76
N LEU A 12 -27.26 -11.99 69.96
CA LEU A 12 -27.09 -11.39 71.28
C LEU A 12 -27.33 -9.88 71.20
N LEU A 13 -28.35 -9.44 71.95
CA LEU A 13 -28.78 -8.06 72.16
C LEU A 13 -27.93 -7.35 73.22
N ARG A 14 -28.09 -6.00 73.22
CA ARG A 14 -27.78 -4.95 74.24
C ARG A 14 -26.61 -4.07 73.77
N GLY A 15 -26.69 -2.75 73.68
CA GLY A 15 -27.71 -1.77 74.03
C GLY A 15 -27.04 -0.38 74.09
N SER A 16 -27.83 0.66 73.87
CA SER A 16 -27.64 2.07 74.26
C SER A 16 -26.70 3.03 73.50
N LEU A 17 -27.36 4.14 73.12
CA LEU A 17 -26.97 5.56 73.17
C LEU A 17 -26.15 6.21 72.04
N ILE A 18 -26.89 7.05 71.28
CA ILE A 18 -26.62 8.46 70.92
C ILE A 18 -25.25 8.80 70.28
N PHE A 19 -25.26 9.11 68.97
CA PHE A 19 -24.84 10.43 68.48
C PHE A 19 -25.25 10.61 67.01
N THR A 20 -26.15 11.55 66.75
CA THR A 20 -26.47 12.08 65.43
C THR A 20 -25.28 12.88 64.90
N LEU A 21 -24.64 12.40 63.83
CA LEU A 21 -23.76 13.22 63.00
C LEU A 21 -24.09 12.98 61.53
N THR A 22 -24.99 13.80 60.99
CA THR A 22 -25.26 13.92 59.56
C THR A 22 -24.05 14.58 58.88
N LEU A 23 -23.12 13.78 58.35
CA LEU A 23 -22.24 14.23 57.28
C LEU A 23 -22.86 13.80 55.94
N PHE A 24 -23.35 14.80 55.22
CA PHE A 24 -23.82 14.70 53.84
C PHE A 24 -22.68 14.17 52.96
N SER A 25 -22.73 12.89 52.60
CA SER A 25 -21.91 12.34 51.53
C SER A 25 -22.38 12.96 50.20
N GLN A 26 -21.64 13.93 49.67
CA GLN A 26 -21.77 14.34 48.28
C GLN A 26 -21.23 13.18 47.41
N LEU A 27 -22.13 12.25 47.08
CA LEU A 27 -21.97 11.37 45.92
C LEU A 27 -22.02 12.28 44.69
N ILE A 28 -20.84 12.69 44.22
CA ILE A 28 -20.68 13.17 42.85
C ILE A 28 -21.03 11.98 41.96
N TYR A 29 -22.26 11.96 41.45
CA TYR A 29 -22.59 11.15 40.29
C TYR A 29 -21.72 11.68 39.14
N ALA A 30 -20.59 11.02 38.90
CA ALA A 30 -19.95 11.07 37.60
C ALA A 30 -20.91 10.36 36.66
N GLU A 31 -21.81 11.14 36.05
CA GLU A 31 -22.59 10.69 34.92
C GLU A 31 -21.57 10.37 33.83
N SER A 32 -21.27 9.07 33.66
CA SER A 32 -20.47 8.55 32.57
C SER A 32 -21.23 8.91 31.30
N ALA A 33 -20.99 10.10 30.76
CA ALA A 33 -21.50 10.56 29.49
C ALA A 33 -21.17 9.46 28.49
N LYS A 34 -22.20 8.73 28.07
CA LYS A 34 -22.09 7.70 27.04
C LYS A 34 -21.50 8.41 25.82
N GLN A 35 -20.24 8.11 25.50
CA GLN A 35 -19.61 8.69 24.32
C GLN A 35 -20.53 8.41 23.12
N PRO A 36 -20.94 9.44 22.37
CA PRO A 36 -21.80 9.23 21.21
C PRO A 36 -21.10 8.24 20.29
N THR A 37 -21.84 7.23 19.83
CA THR A 37 -21.35 6.27 18.84
C THR A 37 -20.95 7.03 17.58
N VAL A 38 -19.65 7.19 17.39
CA VAL A 38 -19.07 7.87 16.24
C VAL A 38 -19.28 6.98 15.02
N ILE A 39 -20.13 7.43 14.09
CA ILE A 39 -20.28 6.77 12.79
C ILE A 39 -18.99 7.00 12.01
N LYS A 40 -18.29 5.92 11.66
CA LYS A 40 -17.06 6.02 10.87
C LYS A 40 -17.37 6.41 9.43
N THR A 41 -16.65 7.38 8.88
CA THR A 41 -16.82 7.86 7.51
C THR A 41 -15.51 7.82 6.73
N SER A 42 -15.60 7.61 5.42
CA SER A 42 -14.48 7.74 4.47
C SER A 42 -14.46 9.10 3.78
N ASP A 43 -15.31 10.04 4.20
CA ASP A 43 -15.45 11.34 3.55
C ASP A 43 -14.15 12.15 3.57
N ILE A 44 -13.93 12.86 2.46
CA ILE A 44 -12.79 13.76 2.27
C ILE A 44 -13.31 15.20 2.34
N PRO A 45 -13.25 15.85 3.51
CA PRO A 45 -13.72 17.23 3.65
C PRO A 45 -12.76 18.20 2.94
N GLU A 46 -13.24 19.42 2.69
CA GLU A 46 -12.39 20.52 2.19
C GLU A 46 -11.22 20.78 3.15
N LYS A 47 -11.53 20.82 4.45
CA LYS A 47 -10.57 20.90 5.54
C LYS A 47 -10.94 19.88 6.60
N ARG A 48 -10.01 18.99 6.93
CA ARG A 48 -10.18 18.06 8.05
C ARG A 48 -9.79 18.74 9.35
N GLU A 49 -10.68 18.68 10.33
CA GLU A 49 -10.40 19.14 11.68
C GLU A 49 -9.73 18.02 12.49
N TYR A 50 -8.80 18.41 13.37
CA TYR A 50 -8.04 17.50 14.22
C TYR A 50 -8.26 17.86 15.69
N PRO A 51 -9.44 17.53 16.26
CA PRO A 51 -9.66 17.71 17.68
C PRO A 51 -8.73 16.77 18.46
N VAL A 52 -8.31 17.21 19.64
CA VAL A 52 -7.44 16.44 20.53
C VAL A 52 -8.25 15.55 21.46
N ASN A 53 -7.67 14.42 21.87
CA ASN A 53 -8.22 13.52 22.87
C ASN A 53 -7.69 13.90 24.26
N ASN A 54 -8.45 14.74 24.97
CA ASN A 54 -8.10 15.21 26.32
C ASN A 54 -8.01 14.10 27.39
N SER A 55 -8.41 12.87 27.08
CA SER A 55 -8.28 11.73 28.00
C SER A 55 -6.89 11.09 27.96
N ILE A 56 -6.03 11.50 27.02
CA ILE A 56 -4.68 10.96 26.82
C ILE A 56 -3.66 12.03 27.21
N ASN A 57 -2.66 11.66 28.01
CA ASN A 57 -1.59 12.60 28.36
C ASN A 57 -0.65 12.81 27.14
N PRO A 58 -0.49 14.05 26.64
CA PRO A 58 0.35 14.33 25.48
C PRO A 58 1.85 14.03 25.73
N CYS A 59 2.33 14.10 26.98
CA CYS A 59 3.71 13.76 27.33
C CYS A 59 3.98 12.25 27.29
N VAL A 60 2.95 11.42 27.27
CA VAL A 60 3.06 9.95 27.23
C VAL A 60 2.84 9.43 25.82
N ASN A 61 1.80 9.90 25.14
CA ASN A 61 1.48 9.48 23.77
C ASN A 61 0.86 10.64 22.99
N PHE A 62 1.73 11.49 22.45
CA PHE A 62 1.31 12.66 21.68
C PHE A 62 0.55 12.29 20.41
N TYR A 63 0.87 11.15 19.79
CA TYR A 63 0.20 10.67 18.58
C TYR A 63 -1.27 10.36 18.85
N GLU A 64 -1.56 9.55 19.86
CA GLU A 64 -2.95 9.22 20.22
C GLU A 64 -3.70 10.45 20.76
N TYR A 65 -3.03 11.32 21.52
CA TYR A 65 -3.60 12.59 21.95
C TYR A 65 -4.05 13.45 20.76
N ALA A 66 -3.21 13.62 19.73
CA ALA A 66 -3.50 14.51 18.61
C ALA A 66 -4.39 13.87 17.52
N CYS A 67 -4.26 12.56 17.29
CA CYS A 67 -4.81 11.91 16.10
C CYS A 67 -5.96 10.94 16.37
N SER A 68 -6.08 10.40 17.60
CA SER A 68 -7.07 9.34 17.87
C SER A 68 -8.52 9.75 17.56
N PRO A 69 -8.99 11.00 17.76
CA PRO A 69 -10.37 11.34 17.41
C PRO A 69 -10.65 11.21 15.91
N VAL A 70 -9.70 11.63 15.08
CA VAL A 70 -9.80 11.53 13.62
C VAL A 70 -9.69 10.09 13.16
N ILE A 71 -8.74 9.32 13.71
CA ILE A 71 -8.58 7.89 13.39
C ILE A 71 -9.85 7.11 13.74
N ASN A 72 -10.42 7.38 14.92
CA ASN A 72 -11.60 6.66 15.41
C ASN A 72 -12.87 6.99 14.62
N SER A 73 -12.95 8.18 14.03
CA SER A 73 -14.06 8.61 13.17
C SER A 73 -13.88 8.23 11.69
N PHE A 74 -12.71 7.72 11.31
CA PHE A 74 -12.41 7.41 9.91
C PHE A 74 -12.63 5.93 9.59
N LYS A 75 -13.20 5.67 8.41
CA LYS A 75 -13.23 4.36 7.78
C LYS A 75 -12.27 4.39 6.58
N LEU A 76 -11.26 3.54 6.59
CA LEU A 76 -10.41 3.36 5.41
C LEU A 76 -11.25 2.83 4.25
N ARG A 77 -11.10 3.44 3.07
CA ARG A 77 -11.76 2.98 1.86
C ARG A 77 -11.22 1.62 1.43
N GLU A 78 -12.08 0.77 0.88
CA GLU A 78 -11.71 -0.58 0.45
C GLU A 78 -10.70 -0.58 -0.71
N ASP A 79 -10.67 0.49 -1.50
CA ASP A 79 -9.74 0.68 -2.61
C ASP A 79 -8.45 1.41 -2.21
N ARG A 80 -8.13 1.47 -0.92
CA ARG A 80 -6.92 2.10 -0.38
C ARG A 80 -6.24 1.18 0.64
N SER A 81 -4.93 1.07 0.56
CA SER A 81 -4.13 0.31 1.54
C SER A 81 -3.81 1.11 2.81
N ASN A 82 -3.85 2.43 2.73
CA ASN A 82 -3.60 3.36 3.84
C ASN A 82 -4.24 4.73 3.55
N HIS A 83 -4.31 5.58 4.58
CA HIS A 83 -4.75 6.97 4.46
C HIS A 83 -3.95 7.86 5.42
N ILE A 84 -3.13 8.76 4.88
CA ILE A 84 -2.39 9.76 5.65
C ILE A 84 -3.15 11.06 5.55
N PHE A 85 -4.02 11.34 6.53
CA PHE A 85 -5.08 12.36 6.43
C PHE A 85 -4.73 13.64 5.67
N SER A 86 -3.73 14.40 6.10
CA SER A 86 -3.37 15.68 5.45
C SER A 86 -2.98 15.53 3.97
N PHE A 87 -2.19 14.52 3.64
CA PHE A 87 -1.70 14.28 2.29
C PHE A 87 -2.75 13.59 1.43
N SER A 88 -3.31 12.49 1.92
CA SER A 88 -4.32 11.70 1.21
C SER A 88 -5.57 12.52 0.94
N ASP A 89 -6.07 13.33 1.88
CA ASP A 89 -7.23 14.19 1.61
C ASP A 89 -6.94 15.18 0.47
N ALA A 90 -5.76 15.80 0.46
CA ALA A 90 -5.36 16.71 -0.62
C ALA A 90 -5.24 15.98 -1.97
N SER A 91 -4.64 14.79 -1.98
CA SER A 91 -4.53 13.96 -3.18
C SER A 91 -5.89 13.51 -3.70
N GLU A 92 -6.84 13.13 -2.83
CA GLU A 92 -8.19 12.73 -3.24
C GLU A 92 -9.00 13.92 -3.78
N ARG A 93 -8.92 15.10 -3.16
CA ARG A 93 -9.56 16.31 -3.71
C ARG A 93 -8.99 16.65 -5.10
N LEU A 94 -7.67 16.55 -5.27
CA LEU A 94 -7.02 16.77 -6.56
C LEU A 94 -7.42 15.71 -7.59
N LEU A 95 -7.58 14.45 -7.18
CA LEU A 95 -8.06 13.37 -8.03
C LEU A 95 -9.47 13.69 -8.56
N GLU A 96 -10.39 14.12 -7.70
CA GLU A 96 -11.74 14.47 -8.11
C GLU A 96 -11.78 15.69 -9.04
N PHE A 97 -10.91 16.69 -8.81
CA PHE A 97 -10.73 17.80 -9.73
C PHE A 97 -10.24 17.31 -11.11
N LYS A 98 -9.19 16.48 -11.14
CA LYS A 98 -8.64 15.91 -12.39
C LYS A 98 -9.66 15.08 -13.15
N LYS A 99 -10.43 14.22 -12.46
CA LYS A 99 -11.51 13.43 -13.07
C LYS A 99 -12.54 14.35 -13.74
N LYS A 100 -13.02 15.38 -13.03
CA LYS A 100 -13.97 16.35 -13.60
C LYS A 100 -13.39 17.06 -14.82
N TYR A 101 -12.14 17.49 -14.74
CA TYR A 101 -11.44 18.12 -15.85
C TYR A 101 -11.36 17.20 -17.08
N PHE A 102 -10.90 15.96 -16.92
CA PHE A 102 -10.76 15.02 -18.03
C PHE A 102 -12.11 14.58 -18.62
N LEU A 103 -13.13 14.38 -17.77
CA LEU A 103 -14.49 14.10 -18.24
C LEU A 103 -15.05 15.25 -19.07
N ASN A 104 -14.81 16.51 -18.67
CA ASN A 104 -15.21 17.67 -19.46
C ASN A 104 -14.40 17.77 -20.77
N LEU A 105 -13.08 17.61 -20.70
CA LEU A 105 -12.18 17.65 -21.85
C LEU A 105 -12.55 16.60 -22.91
N ALA A 106 -12.95 15.39 -22.47
CA ALA A 106 -13.41 14.33 -23.35
C ALA A 106 -14.63 14.75 -24.20
N GLN A 107 -15.50 15.61 -23.67
CA GLN A 107 -16.73 16.06 -24.34
C GLN A 107 -16.56 17.33 -25.17
N LYS A 108 -15.60 18.21 -24.84
CA LYS A 108 -15.38 19.46 -25.59
C LYS A 108 -14.41 19.29 -26.77
N LYS A 109 -14.42 20.26 -27.68
CA LYS A 109 -13.37 20.39 -28.71
C LYS A 109 -12.10 20.94 -28.03
N PRO A 110 -10.93 20.28 -28.19
CA PRO A 110 -9.66 20.82 -27.69
C PRO A 110 -9.37 22.21 -28.27
N GLU A 111 -8.85 23.09 -27.43
CA GLU A 111 -8.49 24.47 -27.80
C GLU A 111 -7.00 24.59 -28.18
N SER A 112 -6.19 23.57 -27.89
CA SER A 112 -4.76 23.51 -28.22
C SER A 112 -4.34 22.09 -28.60
N GLU A 113 -3.15 21.97 -29.20
CA GLU A 113 -2.52 20.69 -29.49
C GLU A 113 -2.30 19.86 -28.20
N MET A 114 -1.78 20.50 -27.14
CA MET A 114 -1.61 19.86 -25.84
C MET A 114 -2.94 19.31 -25.28
N GLU A 115 -4.04 20.08 -25.37
CA GLU A 115 -5.35 19.57 -24.96
C GLU A 115 -5.80 18.38 -25.82
N SER A 116 -5.47 18.37 -27.11
CA SER A 116 -5.79 17.27 -28.02
C SER A 116 -5.04 15.99 -27.66
N GLU A 117 -3.75 16.10 -27.34
CA GLU A 117 -2.92 14.97 -26.90
C GLU A 117 -3.42 14.40 -25.57
N VAL A 118 -3.68 15.26 -24.59
CA VAL A 118 -4.19 14.87 -23.27
C VAL A 118 -5.58 14.22 -23.40
N LYS A 119 -6.46 14.76 -24.24
CA LYS A 119 -7.77 14.18 -24.54
C LYS A 119 -7.62 12.77 -25.14
N SER A 120 -6.74 12.63 -26.13
CA SER A 120 -6.50 11.37 -26.83
C SER A 120 -5.96 10.30 -25.88
N TYR A 121 -4.96 10.67 -25.06
CA TYR A 121 -4.38 9.78 -24.04
C TYR A 121 -5.43 9.32 -23.02
N TYR A 122 -6.22 10.24 -22.46
CA TYR A 122 -7.29 9.89 -21.53
C TYR A 122 -8.34 8.98 -22.17
N SER A 123 -8.78 9.30 -23.39
CA SER A 123 -9.80 8.52 -24.11
C SER A 123 -9.31 7.10 -24.43
N ALA A 124 -8.04 6.93 -24.77
CA ALA A 124 -7.42 5.63 -24.97
C ALA A 124 -7.41 4.81 -23.66
N CYS A 125 -7.00 5.43 -22.54
CA CYS A 125 -6.97 4.79 -21.22
C CYS A 125 -8.36 4.30 -20.77
N MET A 126 -9.42 5.08 -21.05
CA MET A 126 -10.79 4.76 -20.66
C MET A 126 -11.49 3.78 -21.60
N ASN A 127 -10.91 3.43 -22.76
CA ASN A 127 -11.51 2.52 -23.72
C ASN A 127 -11.19 1.05 -23.38
N GLN A 128 -11.97 0.47 -22.47
CA GLN A 128 -11.78 -0.91 -22.01
C GLN A 128 -11.86 -1.95 -23.14
N GLN A 129 -12.73 -1.74 -24.14
CA GLN A 129 -12.91 -2.69 -25.25
C GLN A 129 -11.70 -2.72 -26.19
N ALA A 130 -11.17 -1.55 -26.56
CA ALA A 130 -9.95 -1.47 -27.36
C ALA A 130 -8.77 -2.11 -26.61
N LYS A 131 -8.64 -1.75 -25.31
CA LYS A 131 -7.58 -2.29 -24.44
C LYS A 131 -7.62 -3.80 -24.33
N GLU A 132 -8.79 -4.42 -24.15
CA GLU A 132 -8.91 -5.89 -24.08
C GLU A 132 -8.38 -6.58 -25.36
N LYS A 133 -8.67 -6.01 -26.53
CA LYS A 133 -8.18 -6.53 -27.81
C LYS A 133 -6.67 -6.34 -27.96
N GLU A 134 -6.17 -5.15 -27.63
CA GLU A 134 -4.76 -4.81 -27.71
C GLU A 134 -3.90 -5.67 -26.77
N GLU A 135 -4.34 -5.89 -25.53
CA GLU A 135 -3.64 -6.72 -24.56
C GLU A 135 -3.50 -8.17 -25.04
N LYS A 136 -4.58 -8.75 -25.60
CA LYS A 136 -4.53 -10.12 -26.15
C LYS A 136 -3.56 -10.24 -27.32
N GLU A 137 -3.57 -9.26 -28.22
CA GLU A 137 -2.64 -9.23 -29.36
C GLU A 137 -1.20 -9.03 -28.89
N TYR A 138 -0.96 -8.14 -27.93
CA TYR A 138 0.37 -7.93 -27.34
C TYR A 138 0.93 -9.20 -26.69
N VAL A 139 0.12 -9.92 -25.91
CA VAL A 139 0.51 -11.20 -25.31
C VAL A 139 0.85 -12.23 -26.40
N LYS A 140 0.03 -12.32 -27.46
CA LYS A 140 0.28 -13.24 -28.59
C LYS A 140 1.62 -12.93 -29.27
N GLN A 141 1.85 -11.68 -29.65
CA GLN A 141 3.08 -11.24 -30.32
C GLN A 141 4.31 -11.46 -29.44
N THR A 142 4.18 -11.20 -28.13
CA THR A 142 5.26 -11.42 -27.16
C THR A 142 5.61 -12.90 -27.07
N LYS A 143 4.61 -13.80 -27.01
CA LYS A 143 4.85 -15.26 -27.01
C LYS A 143 5.54 -15.70 -28.30
N GLU A 144 5.06 -15.27 -29.46
CA GLU A 144 5.66 -15.62 -30.77
C GLU A 144 7.11 -15.12 -30.90
N MET A 145 7.43 -13.98 -30.27
CA MET A 145 8.79 -13.47 -30.21
C MET A 145 9.66 -14.30 -29.26
N LEU A 146 9.17 -14.59 -28.04
CA LEU A 146 9.91 -15.40 -27.06
C LEU A 146 10.16 -16.84 -27.54
N ASP A 147 9.22 -17.44 -28.27
CA ASP A 147 9.35 -18.80 -28.82
C ASP A 147 10.49 -18.92 -29.85
N LYS A 148 10.94 -17.81 -30.43
CA LYS A 148 12.09 -17.78 -31.36
C LYS A 148 13.44 -17.76 -30.65
N ILE A 149 13.46 -17.53 -29.34
CA ILE A 149 14.69 -17.45 -28.55
C ILE A 149 15.01 -18.86 -28.06
N THR A 150 15.99 -19.49 -28.68
CA THR A 150 16.35 -20.90 -28.41
C THR A 150 17.73 -21.04 -27.80
N THR A 151 18.54 -20.00 -27.88
CA THR A 151 19.91 -19.96 -27.37
C THR A 151 20.10 -18.87 -26.31
N ARG A 152 21.17 -19.00 -25.54
CA ARG A 152 21.55 -18.00 -24.53
C ARG A 152 21.97 -16.69 -25.19
N GLU A 153 22.62 -16.76 -26.34
CA GLU A 153 23.10 -15.63 -27.12
C GLU A 153 21.92 -14.82 -27.67
N GLU A 154 20.91 -15.48 -28.25
CA GLU A 154 19.67 -14.82 -28.68
C GLU A 154 18.93 -14.13 -27.53
N PHE A 155 18.93 -14.75 -26.34
CA PHE A 155 18.35 -14.15 -25.14
C PHE A 155 19.10 -12.88 -24.72
N ILE A 156 20.45 -12.93 -24.70
CA ILE A 156 21.28 -11.76 -24.38
C ILE A 156 21.06 -10.64 -25.39
N ASP A 157 20.98 -10.96 -26.69
CA ASP A 157 20.72 -9.99 -27.74
C ASP A 157 19.33 -9.35 -27.60
N MET A 158 18.30 -10.12 -27.22
CA MET A 158 16.98 -9.58 -26.93
C MET A 158 17.05 -8.59 -25.76
N VAL A 159 17.71 -8.95 -24.66
CA VAL A 159 17.84 -8.08 -23.47
C VAL A 159 18.64 -6.82 -23.79
N ALA A 160 19.73 -6.93 -24.56
CA ALA A 160 20.54 -5.80 -25.00
C ALA A 160 19.76 -4.81 -25.88
N LYS A 161 18.93 -5.33 -26.80
CA LYS A 161 17.98 -4.51 -27.56
C LYS A 161 16.93 -3.88 -26.63
N GLY A 162 16.49 -4.62 -25.61
CA GLY A 162 15.58 -4.14 -24.57
C GLY A 162 16.12 -2.92 -23.82
N ILE A 163 17.41 -2.91 -23.49
CA ILE A 163 18.05 -1.79 -22.79
C ILE A 163 18.08 -0.51 -23.63
N THR A 164 18.31 -0.63 -24.93
CA THR A 164 18.52 0.52 -25.83
C THR A 164 17.25 0.98 -26.56
N SER A 165 16.17 0.22 -26.44
CA SER A 165 14.84 0.57 -26.97
C SER A 165 13.88 0.91 -25.84
N SER A 166 12.77 1.58 -26.13
CA SER A 166 11.66 1.72 -25.19
C SER A 166 10.88 0.42 -24.96
N SER A 167 11.44 -0.75 -25.32
CA SER A 167 10.77 -2.04 -25.14
C SER A 167 10.91 -2.53 -23.71
N GLN A 168 9.80 -3.05 -23.16
CA GLN A 168 9.69 -3.48 -21.76
C GLN A 168 10.36 -4.84 -21.48
N LEU A 169 11.17 -5.35 -22.40
CA LEU A 169 11.76 -6.69 -22.33
C LEU A 169 13.20 -6.70 -21.78
N GLY A 170 13.79 -5.51 -21.55
CA GLY A 170 15.01 -5.38 -20.77
C GLY A 170 14.70 -5.43 -19.28
N PHE A 171 15.48 -6.19 -18.51
CA PHE A 171 15.39 -6.23 -17.05
C PHE A 171 16.57 -5.56 -16.32
N LEU A 172 17.54 -5.06 -17.08
CA LEU A 172 18.59 -4.17 -16.61
C LEU A 172 18.14 -2.74 -16.91
N VAL A 173 18.00 -1.93 -15.88
CA VAL A 173 17.66 -0.51 -16.03
C VAL A 173 18.94 0.28 -15.77
N PHE A 174 19.31 1.11 -16.74
CA PHE A 174 20.45 2.02 -16.62
C PHE A 174 19.96 3.43 -16.35
N ASN A 175 20.55 4.09 -15.36
CA ASN A 175 20.33 5.50 -15.08
C ASN A 175 21.66 6.24 -15.21
N ALA A 176 21.73 7.16 -16.17
CA ALA A 176 22.88 8.01 -16.45
C ALA A 176 22.58 9.49 -16.16
N LYS A 177 21.60 9.77 -15.30
CA LYS A 177 21.13 11.12 -14.97
C LYS A 177 21.38 11.50 -13.51
N GLU A 178 21.97 10.61 -12.73
CA GLU A 178 22.32 10.88 -11.34
C GLU A 178 23.62 11.71 -11.28
N PRO A 179 23.61 12.92 -10.68
CA PRO A 179 24.82 13.72 -10.54
C PRO A 179 25.87 13.01 -9.68
N ASN A 180 27.13 13.07 -10.12
CA ASN A 180 28.24 12.54 -9.34
C ASN A 180 28.40 13.32 -8.01
N LEU A 181 28.59 12.60 -6.91
CA LEU A 181 28.60 13.16 -5.55
C LEU A 181 29.76 14.15 -5.29
N ASP A 182 30.90 13.95 -5.94
CA ASP A 182 32.09 14.80 -5.78
C ASP A 182 32.23 15.82 -6.93
N ARG A 183 31.65 15.54 -8.10
CA ARG A 183 31.67 16.39 -9.30
C ARG A 183 30.26 16.54 -9.91
N PRO A 184 29.37 17.35 -9.32
CA PRO A 184 27.95 17.42 -9.70
C PRO A 184 27.66 17.95 -11.13
N ALA A 185 28.70 18.39 -11.86
CA ALA A 185 28.60 18.72 -13.29
C ALA A 185 28.68 17.49 -14.21
N TYR A 186 29.01 16.32 -13.68
CA TYR A 186 29.04 15.04 -14.39
C TYR A 186 27.97 14.11 -13.82
N ASN A 187 27.47 13.19 -14.64
CA ASN A 187 26.58 12.15 -14.18
C ASN A 187 27.33 10.83 -14.04
N ASP A 188 26.99 10.08 -13.00
CA ASP A 188 27.40 8.69 -12.85
C ASP A 188 26.41 7.76 -13.56
N LEU A 189 26.94 6.64 -14.04
CA LEU A 189 26.13 5.56 -14.59
C LEU A 189 25.85 4.54 -13.49
N PHE A 190 24.57 4.38 -13.16
CA PHE A 190 24.09 3.31 -12.29
C PHE A 190 23.26 2.32 -13.10
N PHE A 191 23.26 1.07 -12.64
CA PHE A 191 22.32 0.08 -13.14
C PHE A 191 21.73 -0.72 -11.98
N ASN A 192 20.48 -1.13 -12.14
CA ASN A 192 19.81 -2.04 -11.24
C ASN A 192 19.06 -3.12 -12.02
N THR A 193 18.62 -4.14 -11.30
CA THR A 193 17.77 -5.21 -11.84
C THR A 193 16.55 -5.38 -10.96
N GLU A 194 15.38 -5.47 -11.57
CA GLU A 194 14.10 -5.66 -10.87
C GLU A 194 13.44 -6.94 -11.35
N LEU A 195 13.99 -8.07 -10.92
CA LEU A 195 13.51 -9.41 -11.27
C LEU A 195 12.84 -10.11 -10.08
N ARG A 196 12.18 -9.35 -9.22
CA ARG A 196 11.56 -9.84 -7.98
C ARG A 196 10.20 -9.19 -7.81
N SER A 197 9.18 -9.97 -7.48
CA SER A 197 7.83 -9.48 -7.24
C SER A 197 7.67 -8.90 -5.83
N LEU A 198 8.40 -9.43 -4.84
CA LEU A 198 8.37 -8.93 -3.46
C LEU A 198 9.54 -7.99 -3.15
N PRO A 199 9.32 -6.93 -2.33
CA PRO A 199 10.32 -5.87 -2.12
C PRO A 199 11.66 -6.39 -1.58
N GLU A 200 11.61 -7.28 -0.59
CA GLU A 200 12.78 -7.74 0.15
C GLU A 200 12.75 -9.25 0.43
N ARG A 201 13.92 -9.80 0.78
CA ARG A 201 14.12 -11.23 1.04
C ARG A 201 13.25 -11.79 2.16
N ASP A 202 12.88 -10.97 3.15
CA ASP A 202 12.11 -11.43 4.31
C ASP A 202 10.64 -11.67 3.98
N TYR A 203 10.10 -11.01 2.95
CA TYR A 203 8.73 -11.27 2.48
C TYR A 203 8.56 -12.72 2.00
N TYR A 204 9.62 -13.33 1.45
CA TYR A 204 9.62 -14.73 1.01
C TYR A 204 9.61 -15.74 2.17
N LYS A 205 9.74 -15.29 3.43
CA LYS A 205 9.58 -16.14 4.63
C LYS A 205 8.12 -16.24 5.07
N ASN A 206 7.27 -15.31 4.65
CA ASN A 206 5.85 -15.32 4.99
C ASN A 206 5.10 -16.36 4.14
N LYS A 207 4.59 -17.42 4.80
CA LYS A 207 3.94 -18.55 4.13
C LYS A 207 2.63 -18.18 3.44
N GLU A 208 1.84 -17.30 4.05
CA GLU A 208 0.56 -16.89 3.46
C GLU A 208 0.81 -16.01 2.22
N LEU A 209 1.66 -15.00 2.34
CA LEU A 209 2.01 -14.12 1.22
C LEU A 209 2.60 -14.90 0.04
N THR A 210 3.53 -15.82 0.30
CA THR A 210 4.15 -16.62 -0.77
C THR A 210 3.19 -17.60 -1.42
N LYS A 211 2.21 -18.13 -0.67
CA LYS A 211 1.12 -18.94 -1.21
C LYS A 211 0.27 -18.12 -2.19
N GLU A 212 -0.15 -16.92 -1.80
CA GLU A 212 -0.96 -16.03 -2.65
C GLU A 212 -0.18 -15.56 -3.89
N LEU A 213 1.11 -15.22 -3.74
CA LEU A 213 1.96 -14.85 -4.89
C LEU A 213 2.08 -15.99 -5.91
N LYS A 214 2.29 -17.23 -5.44
CA LYS A 214 2.32 -18.39 -6.33
C LYS A 214 0.99 -18.62 -7.03
N ALA A 215 -0.13 -18.42 -6.34
CA ALA A 215 -1.45 -18.51 -6.93
C ALA A 215 -1.61 -17.47 -8.06
N LEU A 216 -1.22 -16.22 -7.82
CA LEU A 216 -1.24 -15.15 -8.82
C LEU A 216 -0.35 -15.48 -10.04
N MET A 217 0.87 -15.98 -9.83
CA MET A 217 1.75 -16.41 -10.92
C MET A 217 1.14 -17.54 -11.75
N LYS A 218 0.51 -18.52 -11.09
CA LYS A 218 -0.20 -19.62 -11.78
C LYS A 218 -1.38 -19.08 -12.58
N ASP A 219 -2.15 -18.15 -12.03
CA ASP A 219 -3.28 -17.53 -12.71
C ASP A 219 -2.80 -16.75 -13.94
N PHE A 220 -1.70 -15.99 -13.84
CA PHE A 220 -1.07 -15.34 -14.98
C PHE A 220 -0.73 -16.33 -16.10
N PHE A 221 0.01 -17.41 -15.79
CA PHE A 221 0.36 -18.41 -16.81
C PHE A 221 -0.86 -19.13 -17.39
N THR A 222 -1.94 -19.28 -16.60
CA THR A 222 -3.22 -19.83 -17.07
C THR A 222 -3.89 -18.88 -18.06
N ILE A 223 -3.96 -17.59 -17.72
CA ILE A 223 -4.59 -16.54 -18.55
C ILE A 223 -3.89 -16.43 -19.91
N ILE A 224 -2.56 -16.49 -19.94
CA ILE A 224 -1.80 -16.42 -21.20
C ILE A 224 -1.76 -17.76 -21.97
N GLY A 225 -2.43 -18.81 -21.47
CA GLY A 225 -2.54 -20.11 -22.13
C GLY A 225 -1.24 -20.91 -22.17
N ASP A 226 -0.45 -20.89 -21.10
CA ASP A 226 0.70 -21.79 -20.95
C ASP A 226 0.23 -23.24 -20.71
N LYS A 227 0.97 -24.22 -21.25
CA LYS A 227 0.61 -25.66 -21.14
C LYS A 227 0.94 -26.26 -19.78
N SER A 228 1.74 -25.58 -18.95
CA SER A 228 2.15 -26.03 -17.63
C SER A 228 2.19 -24.88 -16.61
N PRO A 229 1.05 -24.22 -16.32
CA PRO A 229 1.01 -22.99 -15.52
C PRO A 229 1.63 -23.14 -14.13
N VAL A 230 1.36 -24.26 -13.45
CA VAL A 230 1.90 -24.55 -12.11
C VAL A 230 3.42 -24.67 -12.16
N LYS A 231 3.95 -25.44 -13.12
CA LYS A 231 5.40 -25.64 -13.27
C LYS A 231 6.12 -24.33 -13.57
N LYS A 232 5.53 -23.47 -14.41
CA LYS A 232 6.09 -22.15 -14.73
C LYS A 232 6.04 -21.21 -13.53
N ALA A 233 4.92 -21.17 -12.81
CA ALA A 233 4.79 -20.40 -11.59
C ALA A 233 5.83 -20.80 -10.53
N ASP A 234 6.02 -22.11 -10.31
CA ASP A 234 7.04 -22.60 -9.38
C ASP A 234 8.47 -22.27 -9.84
N LEU A 235 8.75 -22.35 -11.14
CA LEU A 235 10.05 -21.96 -11.71
C LEU A 235 10.35 -20.49 -11.43
N VAL A 236 9.42 -19.59 -11.76
CA VAL A 236 9.58 -18.15 -11.54
C VAL A 236 9.71 -17.85 -10.05
N PHE A 237 8.83 -18.39 -9.20
CA PHE A 237 8.89 -18.17 -7.77
C PHE A 237 10.23 -18.61 -7.15
N ASN A 238 10.73 -19.79 -7.52
CA ASN A 238 11.99 -20.30 -6.99
C ASN A 238 13.17 -19.44 -7.45
N PHE A 239 13.17 -19.02 -8.72
CA PHE A 239 14.15 -18.06 -9.25
C PHE A 239 14.14 -16.74 -8.47
N GLU A 240 12.96 -16.12 -8.30
CA GLU A 240 12.84 -14.87 -7.55
C GLU A 240 13.30 -15.02 -6.09
N LYS A 241 12.94 -16.14 -5.45
CA LYS A 241 13.32 -16.43 -4.06
C LYS A 241 14.83 -16.57 -3.91
N GLU A 242 15.50 -17.28 -4.81
CA GLU A 242 16.95 -17.42 -4.82
C GLU A 242 17.65 -16.08 -5.08
N LEU A 243 17.13 -15.30 -6.04
CA LEU A 243 17.65 -13.97 -6.34
C LEU A 243 17.50 -13.04 -5.13
N ALA A 244 16.35 -13.06 -4.44
CA ALA A 244 16.10 -12.22 -3.28
C ALA A 244 17.12 -12.44 -2.15
N GLN A 245 17.62 -13.66 -1.95
CA GLN A 245 18.65 -13.93 -0.94
C GLN A 245 20.00 -13.27 -1.26
N LYS A 246 20.27 -13.04 -2.54
CA LYS A 246 21.51 -12.42 -3.04
C LYS A 246 21.37 -10.91 -3.23
N TYR A 247 20.15 -10.43 -3.43
CA TYR A 247 19.87 -9.02 -3.69
C TYR A 247 20.21 -8.13 -2.46
N PRO A 248 20.92 -7.01 -2.63
CA PRO A 248 21.26 -6.10 -1.53
C PRO A 248 20.03 -5.62 -0.75
N THR A 249 20.15 -5.46 0.56
CA THR A 249 19.08 -4.85 1.38
C THR A 249 19.06 -3.33 1.20
N PRO A 250 17.94 -2.64 1.50
CA PRO A 250 17.87 -1.19 1.37
C PRO A 250 19.01 -0.42 2.06
N PRO A 251 19.48 -0.80 3.27
CA PRO A 251 20.66 -0.16 3.87
C PRO A 251 21.94 -0.33 3.05
N ILE A 252 22.17 -1.51 2.47
CA ILE A 252 23.35 -1.76 1.62
C ILE A 252 23.27 -0.96 0.33
N ILE A 253 22.08 -0.89 -0.29
CA ILE A 253 21.86 -0.08 -1.49
C ILE A 253 22.13 1.40 -1.17
N GLN A 254 21.62 1.89 -0.05
CA GLN A 254 21.85 3.25 0.39
C GLN A 254 23.35 3.51 0.61
N GLU A 255 24.04 2.62 1.32
CA GLU A 255 25.49 2.74 1.51
C GLU A 255 26.24 2.79 0.16
N GLN A 256 25.89 1.92 -0.80
CA GLN A 256 26.51 1.90 -2.13
C GLN A 256 26.24 3.20 -2.90
N LEU A 257 25.00 3.69 -2.92
CA LEU A 257 24.61 4.90 -3.64
C LEU A 257 25.26 6.16 -3.06
N PHE A 258 25.48 6.21 -1.76
CA PHE A 258 26.10 7.35 -1.08
C PHE A 258 27.60 7.14 -0.78
N SER A 259 28.17 6.02 -1.21
CA SER A 259 29.60 5.78 -1.12
C SER A 259 30.32 6.65 -2.15
N ARG A 260 31.31 7.41 -1.70
CA ARG A 260 32.13 8.22 -2.60
C ARG A 260 33.05 7.30 -3.39
N THR A 261 32.81 7.20 -4.68
CA THR A 261 33.75 6.59 -5.60
C THR A 261 34.96 7.51 -5.70
N LYS A 262 36.10 7.09 -5.11
CA LYS A 262 37.37 7.80 -5.28
C LYS A 262 37.77 7.69 -6.75
N VAL A 263 37.40 8.66 -7.58
CA VAL A 263 37.80 8.76 -8.99
C VAL A 263 38.61 10.03 -9.24
#